data_AF-A0A1C4WX34-F1
#
_entry.id   AF-A0A1C4WX34-F1
#
_cell.length_a   1.000
_cell.length_b   1.000
_cell.length_c   1.000
_cell.angle_alpha   90.00
_cell.angle_beta   90.00
_cell.angle_gamma   90.00
#
_symmetry.space_group_name_H-M   'P 1'
#
loop_
_entity.id
_entity.type
_entity.pdbx_description
1 polymer ?
#
loop_
_entity_poly.entity_id
_entity_poly.type
_entity_poly.pdbx_seq_one_letter_code
_entity_poly.pdbx_strand_id
1 'polypeptide(L)'
;MSISEPTPSIGLTTISRTVASLAVGVVHTLERAVVGEGRMRTARGNAWEAVCADRARADQRAELDRLVAELTAARAAARRQQRERQPVA
;
A
#
# COMPACT_ATOMS: atom_id res chain seq x y z
N MET A 1 -59.98 -37.22 -8.45
CA MET A 1 -59.02 -36.38 -9.18
C MET A 1 -57.82 -36.19 -8.27
N SER A 2 -56.70 -36.86 -8.56
CA SER A 2 -55.47 -36.74 -7.77
C SER A 2 -54.71 -35.47 -8.18
N ILE A 3 -54.41 -34.64 -7.19
CA ILE A 3 -53.48 -33.52 -7.31
C ILE A 3 -52.07 -34.15 -7.33
N SER A 4 -51.44 -34.20 -8.50
CA SER A 4 -50.01 -34.50 -8.57
C SER A 4 -49.25 -33.32 -8.01
N GLU A 5 -48.64 -33.50 -6.84
CA GLU A 5 -47.66 -32.53 -6.33
C GLU A 5 -46.46 -32.44 -7.28
N PRO A 6 -45.97 -31.22 -7.60
CA PRO A 6 -44.77 -31.08 -8.40
C PRO A 6 -43.56 -31.52 -7.58
N THR A 7 -42.92 -32.62 -8.00
CA THR A 7 -41.64 -33.07 -7.46
C THR A 7 -40.61 -31.94 -7.59
N PRO A 8 -39.92 -31.53 -6.51
CA PRO A 8 -38.93 -30.47 -6.59
C PRO A 8 -37.70 -30.99 -7.34
N SER A 9 -37.69 -30.81 -8.67
CA SER A 9 -36.51 -31.10 -9.48
C SER A 9 -35.42 -30.11 -9.08
N ILE A 10 -34.41 -30.56 -8.35
CA ILE A 10 -33.19 -29.81 -8.13
C ILE A 10 -32.56 -29.63 -9.52
N GLY A 11 -32.81 -28.49 -10.14
CA GLY A 11 -32.35 -28.20 -11.49
C GLY A 11 -30.83 -28.29 -11.54
N LEU A 12 -30.28 -28.87 -12.61
CA LEU A 12 -28.84 -28.99 -12.84
C LEU A 12 -28.12 -27.65 -12.64
N THR A 13 -28.77 -26.52 -12.94
CA THR A 13 -28.27 -25.16 -12.70
C THR A 13 -28.01 -24.84 -11.23
N THR A 14 -28.82 -25.37 -10.31
CA THR A 14 -28.62 -25.22 -8.86
C THR A 14 -27.41 -26.02 -8.42
N ILE A 15 -27.27 -27.25 -8.92
CA ILE A 15 -26.10 -28.09 -8.64
C ILE A 15 -24.83 -27.42 -9.19
N SER A 16 -24.85 -26.94 -10.43
CA SER A 16 -23.73 -26.23 -11.05
C SER A 16 -23.35 -24.96 -10.29
N ARG A 17 -24.33 -24.18 -9.79
CA ARG A 17 -24.07 -22.99 -8.98
C ARG A 17 -23.41 -23.35 -7.66
N THR A 18 -23.87 -24.41 -7.00
CA THR A 18 -23.27 -24.90 -5.75
C THR A 18 -21.83 -25.36 -5.97
N VAL A 19 -21.58 -26.15 -7.02
CA VAL A 19 -20.23 -26.60 -7.38
C VAL A 19 -19.31 -25.41 -7.70
N ALA A 20 -19.78 -24.44 -8.48
CA ALA A 20 -19.03 -23.23 -8.78
C ALA A 20 -18.71 -22.42 -7.51
N SER A 21 -19.68 -22.25 -6.60
CA SER A 21 -19.48 -21.55 -5.34
C SER A 21 -18.47 -22.24 -4.42
N LEU A 22 -18.46 -23.57 -4.39
CA LEU A 22 -17.49 -24.34 -3.61
C LEU A 22 -16.10 -24.27 -4.24
N ALA A 23 -16.00 -24.34 -5.57
CA ALA A 23 -14.73 -24.23 -6.28
C ALA A 23 -14.03 -22.88 -6.03
N VAL A 24 -14.78 -21.78 -5.92
CA VAL A 24 -14.24 -20.46 -5.58
C VAL A 24 -13.48 -20.48 -4.26
N GLY A 25 -14.01 -21.15 -3.23
CA GLY A 25 -13.34 -21.28 -1.93
C GLY A 25 -12.03 -22.05 -2.04
N VAL A 26 -12.03 -23.16 -2.79
CA VAL A 26 -10.83 -24.01 -3.00
C VAL A 26 -9.74 -23.26 -3.77
N VAL A 27 -10.10 -22.55 -4.84
CA VAL A 27 -9.15 -21.73 -5.61
C VAL A 27 -8.52 -20.65 -4.72
N HIS A 28 -9.32 -19.95 -3.93
CA HIS A 28 -8.82 -18.91 -3.04
C HIS A 28 -7.84 -19.45 -1.98
N THR A 29 -8.13 -20.62 -1.41
CA THR A 29 -7.22 -21.28 -0.46
C THR A 29 -5.94 -21.76 -1.14
N LEU A 30 -6.02 -22.30 -2.36
CA LEU A 30 -4.85 -22.73 -3.12
C LEU A 30 -3.96 -21.56 -3.53
N GLU A 31 -4.55 -20.44 -3.97
CA GLU A 31 -3.80 -19.22 -4.25
C GLU A 31 -3.03 -18.76 -3.01
N ARG A 32 -3.65 -18.80 -1.82
CA ARG A 32 -2.97 -18.47 -0.54
C ARG A 32 -1.82 -19.42 -0.23
N ALA A 33 -2.03 -20.72 -0.42
CA ALA A 33 -1.02 -21.73 -0.14
C ALA A 33 0.17 -21.67 -1.10
N VAL A 34 -0.07 -21.41 -2.39
CA VAL A 34 0.97 -21.39 -3.43
C VAL A 34 1.71 -20.05 -3.47
N VAL A 35 0.98 -18.93 -3.44
CA VAL A 35 1.59 -17.60 -3.46
C VAL A 35 2.26 -17.31 -2.13
N GLY A 36 1.70 -17.79 -1.02
CA GLY A 36 2.19 -17.54 0.33
C GLY A 36 1.68 -16.20 0.87
N GLU A 37 1.39 -16.17 2.17
CA GLU A 37 0.70 -15.04 2.83
C GLU A 37 1.42 -13.70 2.62
N GLY A 38 2.76 -13.69 2.66
CA GLY A 38 3.57 -12.49 2.48
C GLY A 38 3.67 -11.97 1.05
N ARG A 39 3.21 -12.74 0.05
CA ARG A 39 3.24 -12.34 -1.38
C ARG A 39 1.85 -12.07 -1.95
N MET A 40 0.79 -12.22 -1.15
CA MET A 40 -0.54 -11.78 -1.54
C MET A 40 -0.66 -10.26 -1.44
N ARG A 41 -0.92 -9.62 -2.59
CA ARG A 41 -1.25 -8.19 -2.66
C ARG A 41 -2.64 -7.94 -2.08
N THR A 42 -2.73 -7.93 -0.76
CA THR A 42 -3.95 -7.52 -0.05
C THR A 42 -4.05 -6.00 -0.03
N ALA A 43 -5.28 -5.46 0.04
CA ALA A 43 -5.49 -4.02 0.18
C ALA A 43 -4.74 -3.45 1.41
N ARG A 44 -4.73 -4.21 2.51
CA ARG A 44 -3.98 -3.88 3.73
C ARG A 44 -2.47 -3.87 3.51
N GLY A 45 -1.93 -4.86 2.79
CA GLY A 45 -0.51 -4.95 2.46
C GLY A 45 -0.06 -3.78 1.58
N ASN A 46 -0.81 -3.48 0.53
CA ASN A 46 -0.52 -2.36 -0.37
C ASN A 46 -0.56 -1.01 0.38
N ALA A 47 -1.53 -0.82 1.28
CA ALA A 47 -1.61 0.38 2.11
C ALA A 47 -0.40 0.51 3.03
N TRP A 48 0.05 -0.58 3.63
CA TRP A 48 1.24 -0.57 4.48
C TRP A 48 2.52 -0.27 3.71
N GLU A 49 2.70 -0.84 2.52
CA GLU A 49 3.83 -0.52 1.64
C GLU A 49 3.86 0.96 1.26
N ALA A 50 2.70 1.56 0.97
CA ALA A 50 2.59 2.98 0.69
C ALA A 50 3.02 3.84 1.90
N VAL A 51 2.57 3.50 3.11
CA VAL A 51 2.98 4.20 4.35
C VAL A 51 4.49 4.08 4.57
N CYS A 52 5.07 2.90 4.38
CA CYS A 52 6.51 2.71 4.49
C CYS A 52 7.28 3.59 3.48
N ALA A 53 6.80 3.66 2.23
CA ALA A 53 7.40 4.52 1.21
C ALA A 53 7.27 6.01 1.57
N ASP A 54 6.15 6.44 2.13
CA ASP A 54 5.94 7.82 2.57
C ASP A 54 6.84 8.20 3.75
N ARG A 55 7.02 7.29 4.71
CA ARG A 55 7.97 7.48 5.80
C ARG A 55 9.40 7.62 5.28
N ALA A 56 9.83 6.74 4.38
CA ALA A 56 11.16 6.82 3.78
C ALA A 56 11.37 8.15 3.01
N ARG A 57 10.35 8.63 2.29
CA ARG A 57 10.40 9.95 1.64
C ARG A 57 10.47 11.10 2.64
N ALA A 58 9.75 11.00 3.75
CA ALA A 58 9.78 12.01 4.81
C ALA A 58 11.17 12.09 5.46
N ASP A 59 11.80 10.95 5.74
CA ASP A 59 13.15 10.88 6.30
C ASP A 59 14.18 11.51 5.35
N GLN A 60 14.08 11.19 4.05
CA GLN A 60 14.94 11.80 3.03
C GLN A 60 14.77 13.32 2.92
N ARG A 61 13.53 13.82 3.03
CA ARG A 61 13.24 15.27 3.03
C ARG A 61 13.81 15.94 4.27
N ALA A 62 13.66 15.33 5.44
CA ALA A 62 14.22 15.87 6.69
C ALA A 62 15.74 16.00 6.63
N GLU A 63 16.44 15.02 6.03
CA GLU A 63 17.88 15.09 5.84
C GLU A 63 18.27 16.19 4.85
N LEU A 64 17.54 16.33 3.74
CA LEU A 64 17.76 17.42 2.79
C LEU A 64 17.57 18.80 3.45
N ASP A 65 16.48 18.97 4.20
CA ASP A 65 16.17 20.21 4.90
C ASP A 65 17.27 20.57 5.90
N ARG A 66 17.82 19.57 6.60
CA ARG A 66 18.99 19.75 7.48
C ARG A 66 20.20 20.26 6.72
N LEU A 67 20.60 19.61 5.62
CA LEU A 67 21.75 20.02 4.82
C LEU A 67 21.58 21.43 4.23
N VAL A 68 20.36 21.78 3.81
CA VAL A 68 20.02 23.13 3.33
C VAL A 68 20.13 24.16 4.47
N ALA A 69 19.66 23.84 5.67
CA ALA A 69 19.79 24.70 6.83
C ALA A 69 21.27 24.96 7.20
N GLU A 70 22.10 23.92 7.18
CA GLU A 70 23.54 24.04 7.44
C GLU A 70 24.23 24.93 6.38
N LEU A 71 23.92 24.71 5.10
CA LEU A 71 24.48 25.50 3.99
C LEU A 71 24.05 26.98 4.04
N THR A 72 22.78 27.24 4.35
CA THR A 72 22.26 28.61 4.46
C THR A 72 22.86 29.34 5.66
N ALA A 73 23.02 28.66 6.80
CA ALA A 73 23.70 29.20 7.98
C ALA A 73 25.17 29.54 7.68
N ALA A 74 25.90 28.66 6.99
CA ALA A 74 27.29 28.90 6.59
C ALA A 74 27.42 30.12 5.67
N ARG A 75 26.53 30.24 4.67
CA ARG A 75 26.49 31.42 3.78
C ARG A 75 26.18 32.71 4.53
N ALA A 76 25.24 32.67 5.49
CA ALA A 76 24.92 33.83 6.31
C ALA A 76 26.11 34.27 7.18
N ALA A 77 26.84 33.32 7.77
CA ALA A 77 28.03 33.61 8.55
C ALA A 77 29.15 34.25 7.70
N ALA A 78 29.41 33.71 6.51
CA ALA A 78 30.40 34.27 5.58
C ALA A 78 30.05 35.72 5.17
N ARG A 79 28.78 36.01 4.89
CA ARG A 79 28.31 37.37 4.58
C ARG A 79 28.50 38.34 5.75
N ARG A 80 28.27 37.90 6.99
CA ARG A 80 28.52 38.72 8.19
C ARG A 80 30.00 39.06 8.32
N GLN A 81 30.88 38.06 8.21
CA GLN A 81 32.33 38.27 8.26
C GLN A 81 32.82 39.24 7.18
N GLN A 82 32.27 39.16 5.96
CA GLN A 82 32.63 40.09 4.88
C GLN A 82 32.22 41.53 5.21
N ARG A 83 31.03 41.74 5.81
CA ARG A 83 30.59 43.08 6.24
C ARG A 83 31.46 43.63 7.36
N GLU A 84 31.80 42.82 8.35
CA GLU A 84 32.69 43.21 9.45
C GLU A 84 34.10 43.57 8.96
N ARG A 85 34.56 42.96 7.85
CA ARG A 85 35.86 43.23 7.23
C ARG A 85 35.88 44.42 6.27
N GLN A 86 34.73 44.96 5.86
CA GLN A 86 34.69 46.21 5.10
C GLN A 86 34.75 47.39 6.09
N PRO A 87 35.86 48.16 6.13
CA PRO A 87 35.88 49.38 6.91
C PRO A 87 34.92 50.37 6.25
N VAL A 88 34.05 50.98 7.06
CA VAL A 88 33.24 52.14 6.64
C VAL A 88 34.23 53.28 6.38
N ALA A 89 34.38 53.65 5.12
CA ALA A 89 35.15 54.83 4.69
C ALA A 89 34.33 56.11 4.90
#